data_AF-A0A7G6YU74-F1
#
_entry.id   AF-A0A7G6YU74-F1
#
_cell.length_a   1.000
_cell.length_b   1.000
_cell.length_c   1.000
_cell.angle_alpha   90.00
_cell.angle_beta   90.00
_cell.angle_gamma   90.00
#
_symmetry.space_group_name_H-M   'P 1'
#
loop_
_entity.id
_entity.type
_entity.pdbx_description
1 polymer ?
#
loop_
_entity_poly.entity_id
_entity_poly.type
_entity_poly.pdbx_seq_one_letter_code
_entity_poly.pdbx_strand_id
1 'polypeptide(L)'
;MNATLYLPYQLPQAVPTEGLVLPDPATGFVKVPEQVPVLMCCVPSLVDVLASGPGYVAYSIFDCDEPVNLPAMTAVSRVSGIEFDPEDEFATLCGAVLLVTDN
;
A
#
# COMPACT_ATOMS: atom_id res chain seq x y z
N MET A 1 -8.50 -10.07 -8.54
CA MET A 1 -7.66 -8.93 -8.17
C MET A 1 -8.53 -7.83 -7.61
N ASN A 2 -8.20 -7.34 -6.42
CA ASN A 2 -8.85 -6.21 -5.78
C ASN A 2 -7.79 -5.15 -5.46
N ALA A 3 -8.22 -3.89 -5.38
CA ALA A 3 -7.39 -2.80 -4.89
C ALA A 3 -8.18 -1.99 -3.85
N THR A 4 -7.55 -1.74 -2.71
CA THR A 4 -8.14 -0.98 -1.60
C THR A 4 -7.20 0.14 -1.19
N LEU A 5 -7.71 1.38 -1.24
CA LEU A 5 -7.03 2.56 -0.74
C LEU A 5 -7.41 2.79 0.72
N TYR A 6 -6.40 2.92 1.56
CA TYR A 6 -6.52 3.26 2.97
C TYR A 6 -6.03 4.68 3.14
N LEU A 7 -6.92 5.57 3.58
CA LEU A 7 -6.57 6.94 3.98
C LEU A 7 -6.72 7.08 5.49
N PRO A 8 -5.85 7.85 6.17
CA PRO A 8 -5.98 8.08 7.61
C PRO A 8 -7.37 8.61 7.97
N TYR A 9 -7.95 8.07 9.04
CA TYR A 9 -9.28 8.43 9.57
C TYR A 9 -10.48 8.23 8.62
N GLN A 10 -10.30 7.55 7.49
CA GLN A 10 -11.38 7.23 6.56
C GLN A 10 -11.65 5.73 6.52
N LEU A 11 -12.84 5.36 6.05
CA LEU A 11 -13.14 3.97 5.75
C LEU A 11 -12.31 3.53 4.53
N PRO A 12 -11.87 2.25 4.48
CA PRO A 12 -11.17 1.70 3.32
C PRO A 12 -12.04 1.83 2.06
N GLN A 13 -11.41 2.26 0.96
CA GLN A 13 -12.09 2.54 -0.30
C GLN A 13 -11.67 1.52 -1.34
N ALA A 14 -12.63 0.82 -1.94
CA ALA A 14 -12.36 0.03 -3.14
C ALA A 14 -12.03 0.99 -4.30
N VAL A 15 -10.92 0.75 -4.99
CA VAL A 15 -10.49 1.58 -6.12
C VAL A 15 -10.41 0.74 -7.40
N PRO A 16 -10.47 1.40 -8.59
CA PRO A 16 -10.32 0.72 -9.86
C PRO A 16 -8.97 -0.01 -9.95
N THR A 17 -8.94 -1.12 -10.70
CA THR A 17 -7.77 -2.01 -10.79
C THR A 17 -7.05 -1.90 -12.14
N GLU A 18 -7.59 -1.12 -13.05
CA GLU A 18 -7.08 -0.87 -14.38
C GLU A 18 -5.68 -0.27 -14.30
N GLY A 19 -4.72 -0.90 -14.97
CA GLY A 19 -3.31 -0.47 -14.96
C GLY A 19 -2.54 -0.83 -13.69
N LEU A 20 -3.16 -1.46 -12.69
CA LEU A 20 -2.45 -2.04 -11.56
C LEU A 20 -1.92 -3.43 -11.91
N VAL A 21 -0.79 -3.79 -11.30
CA VAL A 21 -0.13 -5.07 -11.51
C VAL A 21 0.28 -5.68 -10.17
N LEU A 22 0.26 -7.01 -10.13
CA LEU A 22 0.89 -7.79 -9.08
C LEU A 22 2.38 -7.99 -9.40
N PRO A 23 3.20 -8.40 -8.40
CA PRO A 23 4.60 -8.71 -8.63
C PRO A 23 4.78 -9.80 -9.70
N ASP A 24 5.89 -9.72 -10.43
CA ASP A 24 6.25 -10.75 -11.41
C ASP A 24 6.37 -12.11 -10.72
N PRO A 25 5.66 -13.15 -11.17
CA PRO A 25 5.62 -14.45 -10.48
C PRO A 25 6.94 -15.22 -10.56
N ALA A 26 7.82 -14.91 -11.52
CA ALA A 26 9.12 -15.55 -11.69
C ALA A 26 10.22 -14.84 -10.89
N THR A 27 10.18 -13.51 -10.80
CA THR A 27 11.24 -12.72 -10.15
C THR A 27 10.85 -12.13 -8.80
N GLY A 28 9.55 -12.07 -8.48
CA GLY A 28 9.02 -11.39 -7.30
C GLY A 28 9.14 -9.86 -7.36
N PHE A 29 9.57 -9.29 -8.49
CA PHE A 29 9.77 -7.85 -8.61
C PHE A 29 8.47 -7.16 -8.96
N VAL A 30 8.26 -6.00 -8.36
CA VAL A 30 7.16 -5.11 -8.68
C VAL A 30 7.70 -3.73 -9.02
N LYS A 31 7.09 -3.11 -10.02
CA LYS A 31 7.34 -1.71 -10.38
C LYS A 31 6.12 -0.92 -9.96
N VAL A 32 6.30 0.32 -9.55
CA VAL A 32 5.21 1.26 -9.30
C VAL A 32 4.55 1.63 -10.65
N PRO A 33 3.29 1.23 -10.91
CA PRO A 33 2.57 1.63 -12.12
C PRO A 33 2.21 3.11 -12.09
N GLU A 34 2.07 3.73 -13.26
CA GLU A 34 1.68 5.15 -13.40
C GLU A 34 0.34 5.47 -12.72
N GLN A 35 -0.54 4.48 -12.58
CA GLN A 35 -1.84 4.63 -11.94
C GLN A 35 -1.77 4.76 -10.41
N VAL A 36 -0.73 4.23 -9.76
CA VAL A 36 -0.64 4.21 -8.29
C VAL A 36 -0.53 5.62 -7.70
N PRO A 37 0.37 6.51 -8.17
CA PRO A 37 0.44 7.88 -7.68
C PRO A 37 -0.87 8.66 -7.90
N VAL A 38 -1.58 8.39 -9.01
CA VAL A 38 -2.88 9.01 -9.31
C VAL A 38 -3.93 8.59 -8.29
N LEU A 39 -4.04 7.30 -7.97
CA LEU A 39 -4.97 6.79 -6.97
C LEU A 39 -4.64 7.28 -5.55
N MET A 40 -3.35 7.47 -5.26
CA MET A 40 -2.86 7.96 -3.97
C MET A 40 -2.79 9.50 -3.90
N CYS A 41 -3.18 10.20 -4.96
CA CYS A 41 -3.17 11.66 -5.06
C CYS A 41 -1.79 12.29 -4.74
N CYS A 42 -0.71 11.67 -5.19
CA CYS A 42 0.66 12.12 -4.95
C CYS A 42 1.51 12.13 -6.24
N VAL A 43 2.73 12.68 -6.16
CA VAL A 43 3.67 12.63 -7.27
C VAL A 43 4.37 11.27 -7.34
N PRO A 44 4.71 10.75 -8.54
CA PRO A 44 5.28 9.42 -8.68
C PRO A 44 6.56 9.16 -7.89
N SER A 45 7.38 10.19 -7.68
CA SER A 45 8.64 10.07 -6.93
C SER A 45 8.46 9.85 -5.43
N LEU A 46 7.23 10.00 -4.90
CA LEU A 46 6.93 9.77 -3.49
C LEU A 46 6.30 8.41 -3.23
N VAL A 47 6.01 7.61 -4.25
CA VAL A 47 5.45 6.28 -4.05
C VAL A 47 6.58 5.28 -3.89
N ASP A 48 6.53 4.50 -2.81
CA ASP A 48 7.41 3.36 -2.61
C ASP A 48 6.62 2.05 -2.48
N VAL A 49 7.30 0.95 -2.78
CA VAL A 49 6.79 -0.40 -2.56
C VAL A 49 7.07 -0.76 -1.11
N LEU A 50 6.02 -0.70 -0.29
CA LEU A 50 6.11 -1.03 1.13
C LEU A 50 6.36 -2.53 1.35
N ALA A 51 5.59 -3.37 0.66
CA ALA A 51 5.68 -4.82 0.76
C ALA A 51 5.11 -5.49 -0.50
N SER A 52 5.64 -6.65 -0.87
CA SER A 52 5.16 -7.39 -2.04
C SER A 52 5.35 -8.89 -1.90
N GLY A 53 4.44 -9.67 -2.47
CA GLY A 53 4.51 -11.12 -2.57
C GLY A 53 3.67 -11.67 -3.72
N PRO A 54 3.65 -13.01 -3.93
CA PRO A 54 3.04 -13.62 -5.12
C PRO A 54 1.57 -13.24 -5.39
N GLY A 55 0.80 -12.89 -4.34
CA GLY A 55 -0.59 -12.50 -4.45
C GLY A 55 -0.89 -11.07 -3.98
N TYR A 56 0.12 -10.26 -3.68
CA TYR A 56 -0.12 -8.90 -3.17
C TYR A 56 1.01 -7.90 -3.46
N VAL A 57 0.65 -6.63 -3.45
CA VAL A 57 1.59 -5.51 -3.32
C VAL A 57 0.93 -4.39 -2.52
N ALA A 58 1.68 -3.82 -1.59
CA ALA A 58 1.31 -2.63 -0.83
C ALA A 58 2.24 -1.48 -1.24
N TYR A 59 1.64 -0.32 -1.52
CA TYR A 59 2.33 0.92 -1.83
C TYR A 59 2.07 1.95 -0.74
N SER A 60 3.08 2.73 -0.39
CA SER A 60 2.99 3.83 0.58
C SER A 60 3.57 5.12 0.02
N ILE A 61 3.18 6.25 0.60
CA ILE A 61 3.83 7.54 0.36
C ILE A 61 5.07 7.61 1.26
N PHE A 62 6.24 7.79 0.66
CA PHE A 62 7.51 7.99 1.35
C PHE A 62 7.54 9.35 2.07
N ASP A 63 8.19 9.40 3.24
CA ASP A 63 8.42 10.62 4.04
C ASP A 63 7.14 11.44 4.25
N CYS A 64 6.10 10.76 4.74
CA CYS A 64 4.77 11.34 4.90
C CYS A 64 4.53 11.76 6.35
N ASP A 65 4.53 13.08 6.60
CA ASP A 65 4.15 13.71 7.89
C ASP A 65 2.62 13.68 8.15
N GLU A 66 1.93 12.67 7.63
CA GLU A 66 0.50 12.46 7.83
C GLU A 66 0.21 11.60 9.06
N PRO A 67 -1.05 11.54 9.53
CA PRO A 67 -1.41 10.69 10.65
C PRO A 67 -1.22 9.20 10.38
N VAL A 68 -1.06 8.43 11.46
CA VAL A 68 -0.96 6.97 11.44
C VAL A 68 -2.19 6.34 10.80
N ASN A 69 -1.97 5.38 9.91
CA ASN A 69 -3.00 4.66 9.18
C ASN A 69 -3.18 3.24 9.76
N LEU A 70 -3.83 3.15 10.93
CA LEU A 70 -4.12 1.88 11.59
C LEU A 70 -4.89 0.87 10.72
N PRO A 71 -5.89 1.29 9.91
CA PRO A 71 -6.55 0.36 8.97
C PRO A 71 -5.59 -0.23 7.94
N ALA A 72 -4.67 0.57 7.40
CA ALA A 72 -3.65 0.08 6.48
C ALA A 72 -2.71 -0.90 7.16
N MET A 73 -2.18 -0.57 8.34
CA MET A 73 -1.31 -1.46 9.13
C MET A 73 -1.97 -2.82 9.33
N THR A 74 -3.22 -2.83 9.79
CA THR A 74 -3.99 -4.07 10.00
C THR A 74 -4.12 -4.89 8.71
N ALA A 75 -4.44 -4.24 7.61
CA ALA A 75 -4.64 -4.90 6.32
C ALA A 75 -3.35 -5.46 5.74
N VAL A 76 -2.27 -4.67 5.78
CA VAL A 76 -0.95 -5.07 5.30
C VAL A 76 -0.38 -6.18 6.17
N SER A 77 -0.49 -6.10 7.50
CA SER A 77 -0.06 -7.19 8.41
C SER A 77 -0.75 -8.51 8.09
N ARG A 78 -2.06 -8.48 7.86
CA ARG A 78 -2.83 -9.70 7.57
C ARG A 78 -2.37 -10.39 6.28
N VAL A 79 -1.96 -9.63 5.27
CA VAL A 79 -1.61 -10.18 3.95
C VAL A 79 -0.11 -10.48 3.85
N SER A 80 0.73 -9.66 4.46
CA SER A 80 2.20 -9.77 4.38
C SER A 80 2.85 -10.53 5.53
N GLY A 81 2.17 -10.62 6.68
CA GLY A 81 2.74 -11.10 7.93
C GLY A 81 3.68 -10.09 8.62
N ILE A 82 3.84 -8.87 8.08
CA ILE A 82 4.64 -7.81 8.70
C ILE A 82 3.88 -7.24 9.89
N GLU A 83 4.48 -7.25 11.08
CA GLU A 83 3.90 -6.62 12.26
C GLU A 83 4.25 -5.14 12.29
N PHE A 84 3.25 -4.30 12.54
CA PHE A 84 3.44 -2.87 12.76
C PHE A 84 3.01 -2.54 14.19
N ASP A 85 3.91 -1.95 14.96
CA ASP A 85 3.60 -1.47 16.31
C ASP A 85 3.13 -0.01 16.22
N PRO A 86 1.88 0.32 16.63
CA PRO A 86 1.38 1.68 16.60
C PRO A 86 2.06 2.62 17.60
N GLU A 87 2.80 2.10 18.59
CA GLU A 87 3.54 2.86 19.59
C GLU A 87 5.02 3.08 19.20
N ASP A 88 5.51 2.37 18.18
CA ASP A 88 6.85 2.56 17.63
C ASP A 88 6.81 3.50 16.42
N GLU A 89 7.28 4.73 16.59
CA GLU A 89 7.35 5.75 15.54
C GLU A 89 8.12 5.27 14.30
N PHE A 90 9.03 4.30 14.43
CA PHE A 90 9.77 3.73 13.30
C PHE A 90 9.03 2.58 12.59
N ALA A 91 8.01 1.99 13.23
CA ALA A 91 7.20 0.90 12.68
C ALA A 91 5.80 1.36 12.25
N THR A 92 5.42 2.62 12.52
CA THR A 92 4.13 3.15 12.09
C THR A 92 4.08 3.45 10.59
N LEU A 93 2.94 3.11 9.97
CA LEU A 93 2.64 3.56 8.61
C LEU A 93 1.79 4.83 8.68
N CYS A 94 2.32 5.91 8.13
CA CYS A 94 1.65 7.19 8.03
C CYS A 94 1.10 7.44 6.62
N GLY A 95 0.01 8.20 6.54
CA GLY A 95 -0.55 8.65 5.26
C GLY A 95 -1.23 7.55 4.45
N ALA A 96 -1.37 7.80 3.15
CA ALA A 96 -2.10 6.90 2.25
C ALA A 96 -1.34 5.59 1.98
N VAL A 97 -2.08 4.48 1.98
CA VAL A 97 -1.57 3.16 1.59
C VAL A 97 -2.52 2.52 0.58
N LEU A 98 -1.98 2.05 -0.54
CA LEU A 98 -2.74 1.30 -1.54
C LEU A 98 -2.34 -0.17 -1.48
N LEU A 99 -3.31 -1.05 -1.22
CA LEU A 99 -3.11 -2.50 -1.18
C LEU A 99 -3.80 -3.15 -2.38
N VAL A 100 -3.05 -3.92 -3.16
CA VAL A 100 -3.54 -4.72 -4.28
C VAL A 100 -3.38 -6.21 -3.93
N THR A 101 -4.41 -7.02 -4.12
CA THR A 101 -4.41 -8.46 -3.84
C THR A 101 -5.04 -9.26 -4.98
N ASP A 102 -4.65 -10.53 -5.16
CA ASP A 102 -5.21 -11.43 -6.18
C ASP A 102 -6.63 -11.94 -5.88
N ASN A 103 -6.98 -12.08 -4.59
CA ASN A 103 -8.16 -12.72 -3.95
C ASN A 103 -7.90 -14.13 -3.46
#